data_AF-A0A420CGE0-F1
#
_entry.id   AF-A0A420CGE0-F1
#
_cell.length_a   1.000
_cell.length_b   1.000
_cell.length_c   1.000
_cell.angle_alpha   90.00
_cell.angle_beta   90.00
_cell.angle_gamma   90.00
#
_symmetry.space_group_name_H-M   'P 1'
#
loop_
_entity.id
_entity.type
_entity.pdbx_description
1 polymer ?
#
loop_
_entity_poly.entity_id
_entity_poly.type
_entity_poly.pdbx_seq_one_letter_code
_entity_poly.pdbx_strand_id
1 'polypeptide(L)'
;MKNYVTQKGDTFSSLARQFKLKNEGILKTYHNLHCPPEDVMQEPVPGKTILIPEDPQLMAEKIEPQNMAASSQEESTENVGSDEGDSTEETPQNEEQSSGKTEQQTDKEAKEDQKEDSGSSPHEGKYFIVQKGTVQCNQGFKFPKFKVTSHQKHYWNDEEGNADYLAVTEDDLQLDPAAQPFGQCKLKPSSGGYLPCAYAPAGKWQKTYEKVKVMGKSCLTEISELMCSTGGKITILKHGQQSEVGKSQVAKATTQEQQVYNPVVDFDEFKEDTRDTDQLYYS
;
A
#
# COMPACT_ATOMS: atom_id res chain seq x y z
N MET A 1 19.36 27.37 -33.63
CA MET A 1 20.27 26.63 -32.74
C MET A 1 21.69 27.10 -33.01
N LYS A 2 22.46 27.48 -31.97
CA LYS A 2 23.88 27.81 -32.13
C LYS A 2 24.75 26.64 -31.70
N ASN A 3 25.80 26.39 -32.46
CA ASN A 3 26.84 25.41 -32.16
C ASN A 3 28.00 26.14 -31.50
N TYR A 4 28.42 25.70 -30.31
CA TYR A 4 29.61 26.22 -29.64
C TYR A 4 30.61 25.09 -29.39
N VAL A 5 31.88 25.33 -29.68
CA VAL A 5 32.95 24.36 -29.40
C VAL A 5 33.50 24.67 -28.01
N THR A 6 33.33 23.73 -27.09
CA THR A 6 33.79 23.83 -25.71
C THR A 6 35.31 23.99 -25.64
N GLN A 7 35.78 24.88 -24.78
CA GLN A 7 37.19 25.12 -24.51
C GLN A 7 37.66 24.44 -23.21
N LYS A 8 38.98 24.38 -23.02
CA LYS A 8 39.59 23.78 -21.83
C LYS A 8 39.27 24.60 -20.58
N GLY A 9 38.38 24.08 -19.74
CA GLY A 9 37.93 24.73 -18.49
C GLY A 9 36.52 25.30 -18.55
N ASP A 10 35.80 25.12 -19.67
CA ASP A 10 34.38 25.44 -19.71
C ASP A 10 33.58 24.53 -18.79
N THR A 11 32.55 25.09 -18.17
CA THR A 11 31.57 24.38 -17.36
C THR A 11 30.17 24.74 -17.86
N PHE A 12 29.16 23.91 -17.63
CA PHE A 12 27.79 24.27 -18.01
C PHE A 12 27.35 25.57 -17.34
N SER A 13 27.83 25.85 -16.13
CA SER A 13 27.57 27.09 -15.40
C SER A 13 28.24 28.31 -16.06
N SER A 14 29.46 28.18 -16.57
CA SER A 14 30.14 29.29 -17.30
C SER A 14 29.45 29.57 -18.63
N LEU A 15 29.10 28.52 -19.38
CA LEU A 15 28.43 28.62 -20.67
C LEU A 15 27.00 29.15 -20.50
N ALA A 16 26.25 28.69 -19.50
CA ALA A 16 24.91 29.21 -19.21
C ALA A 16 24.93 30.71 -18.89
N ARG A 17 25.93 31.19 -18.14
CA ARG A 17 26.12 32.63 -17.89
C ARG A 17 26.48 33.39 -19.17
N GLN A 18 27.40 32.84 -19.97
CA GLN A 18 27.82 33.45 -21.24
C GLN A 18 26.68 33.60 -22.24
N PHE A 19 25.83 32.57 -22.33
CA PHE A 19 24.66 32.55 -23.21
C PHE A 19 23.39 33.08 -22.54
N LYS A 20 23.48 33.64 -21.34
CA LYS A 20 22.36 34.23 -20.59
C LYS A 20 21.17 33.28 -20.43
N LEU A 21 21.41 32.01 -20.15
CA LEU A 21 20.36 31.02 -19.87
C LEU A 21 19.89 31.13 -18.41
N LYS A 22 18.60 30.86 -18.17
CA LYS A 22 17.99 30.93 -16.82
C LYS A 22 18.60 29.94 -15.81
N ASN A 23 19.11 28.80 -16.29
CA ASN A 23 19.67 27.75 -15.44
C ASN A 23 20.70 26.91 -16.23
N GLU A 24 21.74 26.43 -15.56
CA GLU A 24 22.75 25.49 -16.09
C GLU A 24 22.13 24.17 -16.59
N GLY A 25 21.08 23.69 -15.91
CA GLY A 25 20.39 22.46 -16.28
C GLY A 25 19.70 22.55 -17.65
N ILE A 26 19.29 23.75 -18.07
CA ILE A 26 18.63 23.95 -19.37
C ILE A 26 19.59 23.65 -20.52
N LEU A 27 20.85 24.10 -20.42
CA LEU A 27 21.85 23.89 -21.45
C LEU A 27 22.19 22.39 -21.60
N LYS A 28 22.33 21.70 -20.47
CA LYS A 28 22.62 20.27 -20.43
C LYS A 28 21.46 19.44 -21.01
N THR A 29 20.24 19.72 -20.56
CA THR A 29 19.03 19.02 -21.03
C THR A 29 18.79 19.28 -22.51
N TYR A 30 18.95 20.53 -22.96
CA TYR A 30 18.77 20.87 -24.37
C TYR A 30 19.79 20.18 -25.28
N HIS A 31 21.07 20.16 -24.89
CA HIS A 31 22.09 19.48 -25.67
C HIS A 31 21.81 17.97 -25.77
N ASN A 32 21.51 17.32 -24.64
CA ASN A 32 21.27 15.87 -24.58
C ASN A 32 19.99 15.43 -25.31
N LEU A 33 18.99 16.30 -25.43
CA LEU A 33 17.77 16.02 -26.20
C LEU A 33 17.94 16.18 -27.71
N HIS A 34 18.95 16.94 -28.15
CA HIS A 34 19.14 17.30 -29.55
C HIS A 34 20.44 16.75 -30.17
N CYS A 35 21.27 16.03 -29.40
CA CYS A 35 22.45 15.33 -29.89
C CYS A 35 22.20 13.81 -30.02
N PRO A 36 22.94 13.11 -30.90
CA PRO A 36 22.91 11.64 -30.95
C PRO A 36 23.46 11.03 -29.65
N PRO A 37 23.10 9.78 -29.31
CA PRO A 37 23.48 9.14 -28.03
C PRO A 37 24.98 9.10 -27.74
N GLU A 38 25.81 9.12 -28.79
CA GLU A 38 27.27 9.08 -28.71
C GLU A 38 27.90 10.41 -28.24
N ASP A 39 27.11 11.49 -28.30
CA ASP A 39 27.52 12.85 -27.92
C ASP A 39 26.75 13.38 -26.71
N VAL A 40 26.09 12.50 -25.96
CA VAL A 40 25.51 12.84 -24.66
C VAL A 40 26.65 13.06 -23.65
N MET A 41 26.65 14.21 -23.00
CA MET A 41 27.76 14.62 -22.14
C MET A 41 27.27 15.02 -20.76
N GLN A 42 27.89 14.44 -19.72
CA GLN A 42 27.59 14.77 -18.32
C GLN A 42 28.27 16.08 -17.89
N GLU A 43 29.41 16.40 -18.50
CA GLU A 43 30.22 17.63 -18.35
C GLU A 43 30.78 18.04 -19.73
N PRO A 44 30.99 19.34 -19.98
CA PRO A 44 31.56 19.82 -21.24
C PRO A 44 33.04 19.40 -21.36
N VAL A 45 33.30 18.43 -22.23
CA VAL A 45 34.65 17.98 -22.62
C VAL A 45 35.19 18.94 -23.69
N PRO A 46 36.42 19.46 -23.56
CA PRO A 46 37.00 20.40 -24.52
C PRO A 46 37.07 19.83 -25.94
N GLY A 47 36.69 20.62 -26.94
CA GLY A 47 36.72 20.26 -28.36
C GLY A 47 35.44 19.61 -28.88
N LYS A 48 34.41 19.41 -28.04
CA LYS A 48 33.09 18.91 -28.48
C LYS A 48 32.11 20.06 -28.72
N THR A 49 31.15 19.85 -29.62
CA THR A 49 30.16 20.86 -29.98
C THR A 49 28.95 20.75 -29.08
N ILE A 50 28.64 21.81 -28.34
CA ILE A 50 27.42 21.94 -27.56
C ILE A 50 26.36 22.72 -28.33
N LEU A 51 25.11 22.27 -28.23
CA LEU A 51 23.95 22.91 -28.83
C LEU A 51 23.36 23.92 -27.84
N ILE A 52 23.29 25.18 -28.25
CA ILE A 52 22.76 26.27 -27.43
C ILE A 52 21.35 26.61 -27.92
N PRO A 53 20.35 26.58 -27.01
CA PRO A 53 19.00 27.05 -27.33
C PRO A 53 19.01 28.54 -27.65
N GLU A 54 18.31 28.94 -28.72
CA GLU A 54 18.08 30.35 -29.09
C GLU A 54 16.70 30.85 -28.63
N ASP A 55 15.94 30.01 -27.92
CA ASP A 55 14.58 30.32 -27.51
C ASP A 55 14.56 31.44 -26.44
N PRO A 56 13.90 32.59 -26.70
CA PRO A 56 13.76 33.69 -25.74
C PRO A 56 13.19 33.27 -24.38
N GLN A 57 12.40 32.19 -24.31
CA GLN A 57 11.83 31.71 -23.05
C GLN A 57 12.87 31.05 -22.12
N LEU A 58 13.97 30.56 -22.68
CA LEU A 58 15.07 29.91 -21.94
C LEU A 58 16.20 30.90 -21.59
N MET A 59 16.17 32.08 -22.20
CA MET A 59 17.09 33.18 -21.95
C MET A 59 16.59 34.04 -20.79
N ALA A 60 17.49 34.51 -19.94
CA ALA A 60 17.19 35.46 -18.88
C ALA A 60 16.95 36.85 -19.49
N GLU A 61 15.80 37.45 -19.20
CA GLU A 61 15.47 38.81 -19.59
C GLU A 61 16.40 39.82 -18.88
N LYS A 62 16.63 40.96 -19.53
CA LYS A 62 17.58 41.99 -19.12
C LYS A 62 17.04 42.73 -17.88
N ILE A 63 17.57 42.41 -16.70
CA ILE A 63 17.26 43.14 -15.46
C ILE A 63 18.23 44.33 -15.34
N GLU A 64 17.70 45.56 -15.38
CA GLU A 64 18.39 46.75 -14.86
C GLU A 64 18.35 46.75 -13.32
N PRO A 65 19.38 47.26 -12.63
CA PRO A 65 19.71 46.81 -11.29
C PRO A 65 19.02 47.65 -10.21
N GLN A 66 18.18 47.03 -9.37
CA GLN A 66 17.87 47.59 -8.04
C GLN A 66 17.74 46.50 -6.96
N ASN A 67 18.75 46.52 -6.10
CA ASN A 67 18.79 46.21 -4.67
C ASN A 67 18.62 44.78 -4.14
N MET A 68 19.71 44.39 -3.47
CA MET A 68 19.96 43.19 -2.67
C MET A 68 19.22 43.23 -1.33
N ALA A 69 18.66 42.09 -0.91
CA ALA A 69 18.73 41.64 0.48
C ALA A 69 18.59 40.12 0.52
N ALA A 70 19.60 39.48 1.10
CA ALA A 70 19.85 38.06 1.15
C ALA A 70 18.82 37.29 2.00
N SER A 71 18.49 36.07 1.56
CA SER A 71 18.03 35.00 2.44
C SER A 71 19.15 33.96 2.47
N SER A 72 19.88 33.93 3.58
CA SER A 72 20.89 32.91 3.90
C SER A 72 20.34 31.99 4.98
N GLN A 73 20.52 30.70 4.73
CA GLN A 73 20.31 29.58 5.65
C GLN A 73 21.25 29.69 6.86
N GLU A 74 20.81 29.25 8.04
CA GLU A 74 21.70 28.70 9.07
C GLU A 74 21.02 27.53 9.81
N GLU A 75 21.70 26.38 9.83
CA GLU A 75 21.55 25.31 10.83
C GLU A 75 22.11 25.79 12.18
N SER A 76 21.57 25.29 13.29
CA SER A 76 22.32 25.22 14.55
C SER A 76 21.94 23.99 15.37
N THR A 77 22.98 23.36 15.89
CA THR A 77 23.08 22.15 16.71
C THR A 77 22.98 22.46 18.21
N GLU A 78 22.60 21.42 18.97
CA GLU A 78 22.99 21.07 20.35
C GLU A 78 22.70 22.05 21.52
N ASN A 79 21.98 21.57 22.55
CA ASN A 79 22.67 21.17 23.79
C ASN A 79 21.81 20.33 24.76
N VAL A 80 22.53 19.45 25.45
CA VAL A 80 22.18 18.51 26.51
C VAL A 80 22.04 19.22 27.85
N GLY A 81 21.16 18.71 28.72
CA GLY A 81 21.09 19.07 30.14
C GLY A 81 20.65 17.86 30.97
N SER A 82 21.62 17.28 31.66
CA SER A 82 21.56 16.14 32.59
C SER A 82 21.58 16.59 34.05
N ASP A 83 20.83 15.91 34.91
CA ASP A 83 21.16 15.53 36.32
C ASP A 83 19.89 14.88 36.91
N GLU A 84 19.84 13.59 37.21
CA GLU A 84 20.50 12.79 38.27
C GLU A 84 19.90 12.92 39.69
N GLY A 85 19.63 11.73 40.25
CA GLY A 85 19.60 11.41 41.69
C GLY A 85 18.20 11.36 42.31
N ASP A 86 17.81 10.40 43.13
CA ASP A 86 18.39 9.14 43.62
C ASP A 86 17.27 8.43 44.44
N SER A 87 17.36 7.11 44.53
CA SER A 87 16.88 6.11 45.52
C SER A 87 15.99 6.56 46.71
N THR A 88 15.04 5.80 47.27
CA THR A 88 15.11 4.41 47.78
C THR A 88 13.72 3.83 48.09
N GLU A 89 13.73 2.50 48.23
CA GLU A 89 12.77 1.50 48.71
C GLU A 89 11.88 1.87 49.93
N GLU A 90 10.66 1.31 50.02
CA GLU A 90 10.38 0.11 50.85
C GLU A 90 8.90 -0.31 50.82
N THR A 91 8.69 -1.61 51.04
CA THR A 91 7.41 -2.34 51.15
C THR A 91 6.90 -2.25 52.61
N PRO A 92 5.64 -2.62 52.91
CA PRO A 92 5.48 -3.81 53.74
C PRO A 92 4.28 -4.72 53.39
N GLN A 93 4.46 -5.99 53.74
CA GLN A 93 3.53 -7.13 53.69
C GLN A 93 2.56 -7.16 54.89
N ASN A 94 1.43 -7.87 54.70
CA ASN A 94 0.75 -8.79 55.65
C ASN A 94 -0.46 -9.40 54.90
N GLU A 95 -0.53 -10.71 54.57
CA GLU A 95 -0.96 -11.86 55.40
C GLU A 95 -2.40 -11.71 55.95
N GLU A 96 -3.39 -12.62 55.82
CA GLU A 96 -3.41 -14.09 55.67
C GLU A 96 -4.83 -14.63 55.29
N GLN A 97 -4.84 -15.77 54.58
CA GLN A 97 -5.75 -16.95 54.59
C GLN A 97 -7.29 -16.88 54.79
N SER A 98 -8.05 -17.61 53.94
CA SER A 98 -8.73 -18.88 54.31
C SER A 98 -9.57 -19.50 53.18
N SER A 99 -9.54 -20.83 53.15
CA SER A 99 -10.21 -21.84 52.31
C SER A 99 -11.75 -21.92 52.47
N GLY A 100 -12.46 -22.41 51.44
CA GLY A 100 -13.85 -22.88 51.58
C GLY A 100 -14.60 -23.18 50.27
N LYS A 101 -14.63 -24.46 49.88
CA LYS A 101 -15.35 -25.10 48.76
C LYS A 101 -16.89 -24.91 48.85
N THR A 102 -17.60 -24.72 47.73
CA THR A 102 -18.92 -25.34 47.42
C THR A 102 -19.33 -25.08 45.95
N GLU A 103 -19.74 -26.16 45.30
CA GLU A 103 -20.37 -26.24 43.98
C GLU A 103 -21.78 -25.62 44.01
N GLN A 104 -22.15 -24.81 43.02
CA GLN A 104 -23.55 -24.78 42.58
C GLN A 104 -23.71 -24.29 41.14
N GLN A 105 -24.34 -25.16 40.38
CA GLN A 105 -24.82 -25.04 39.01
C GLN A 105 -26.06 -24.13 39.00
N THR A 106 -26.04 -23.06 38.20
CA THR A 106 -27.26 -22.37 37.77
C THR A 106 -27.07 -21.77 36.38
N ASP A 107 -27.82 -22.30 35.43
CA ASP A 107 -28.10 -21.70 34.12
C ASP A 107 -28.64 -20.28 34.30
N LYS A 108 -27.98 -19.29 33.69
CA LYS A 108 -28.57 -17.99 33.37
C LYS A 108 -28.01 -17.49 32.05
N GLU A 109 -28.91 -17.41 31.07
CA GLU A 109 -28.77 -16.65 29.84
C GLU A 109 -28.24 -15.24 30.16
N ALA A 110 -27.02 -14.95 29.72
CA ALA A 110 -26.47 -13.61 29.74
C ALA A 110 -26.54 -13.06 28.31
N LYS A 111 -27.45 -12.09 28.13
CA LYS A 111 -27.34 -11.10 27.06
C LYS A 111 -25.93 -10.53 27.11
N GLU A 112 -25.13 -10.75 26.08
CA GLU A 112 -23.88 -10.01 25.92
C GLU A 112 -24.24 -8.55 25.59
N ASP A 113 -24.02 -7.72 26.60
CA ASP A 113 -24.00 -6.28 26.51
C ASP A 113 -23.00 -5.86 25.43
N GLN A 114 -23.50 -5.14 24.42
CA GLN A 114 -22.69 -4.38 23.50
C GLN A 114 -21.94 -3.30 24.30
N LYS A 115 -20.70 -3.61 24.71
CA LYS A 115 -19.71 -2.58 24.97
C LYS A 115 -19.21 -2.10 23.62
N GLU A 116 -19.75 -0.96 23.17
CA GLU A 116 -19.07 -0.10 22.22
C GLU A 116 -17.78 0.40 22.89
N ASP A 117 -16.70 -0.35 22.69
CA ASP A 117 -15.36 0.15 22.95
C ASP A 117 -15.00 1.10 21.80
N SER A 118 -14.93 2.39 22.11
CA SER A 118 -14.43 3.46 21.24
C SER A 118 -12.89 3.44 21.18
N GLY A 119 -12.29 2.25 21.16
CA GLY A 119 -10.91 1.99 20.79
C GLY A 119 -10.85 1.60 19.32
N SER A 120 -9.82 2.07 18.61
CA SER A 120 -9.52 1.67 17.24
C SER A 120 -9.62 0.14 17.13
N SER A 121 -10.57 -0.34 16.33
CA SER A 121 -10.76 -1.79 16.12
C SER A 121 -9.48 -2.35 15.51
N PRO A 122 -9.00 -3.56 15.89
CA PRO A 122 -7.85 -4.20 15.23
C PRO A 122 -8.00 -4.38 13.72
N HIS A 123 -9.23 -4.23 13.22
CA HIS A 123 -9.61 -4.31 11.82
C HIS A 123 -9.61 -2.96 11.09
N GLU A 124 -9.29 -1.84 11.76
CA GLU A 124 -9.24 -0.52 11.14
C GLU A 124 -8.11 -0.46 10.08
N GLY A 125 -8.46 -0.01 8.87
CA GLY A 125 -7.55 -0.01 7.73
C GLY A 125 -7.24 -1.40 7.14
N LYS A 126 -7.98 -2.45 7.52
CA LYS A 126 -7.87 -3.79 6.94
C LYS A 126 -8.96 -4.05 5.92
N TYR A 127 -8.59 -4.74 4.84
CA TYR A 127 -9.54 -5.11 3.80
C TYR A 127 -10.33 -6.36 4.18
N PHE A 128 -11.59 -6.42 3.72
CA PHE A 128 -12.37 -7.64 3.72
C PHE A 128 -11.82 -8.64 2.70
N ILE A 129 -12.12 -9.91 2.86
CA ILE A 129 -11.62 -10.95 1.97
C ILE A 129 -12.72 -11.38 0.99
N VAL A 130 -12.35 -11.52 -0.29
CA VAL A 130 -13.21 -12.10 -1.34
C VAL A 130 -12.73 -13.49 -1.77
N GLN A 131 -13.57 -14.23 -2.49
CA GLN A 131 -13.27 -15.59 -2.94
C GLN A 131 -11.95 -15.72 -3.73
N LYS A 132 -11.63 -14.73 -4.56
CA LYS A 132 -10.37 -14.64 -5.32
C LYS A 132 -9.12 -14.47 -4.44
N GLY A 133 -9.31 -14.10 -3.17
CA GLY A 133 -8.24 -13.97 -2.18
C GLY A 133 -7.46 -15.28 -2.01
N THR A 134 -6.19 -15.16 -1.63
CA THR A 134 -5.31 -16.32 -1.43
C THR A 134 -4.88 -16.44 0.02
N VAL A 135 -4.72 -17.69 0.46
CA VAL A 135 -4.27 -18.03 1.82
C VAL A 135 -2.91 -18.69 1.80
N GLN A 136 -2.22 -18.61 2.93
CA GLN A 136 -0.92 -19.23 3.14
C GLN A 136 -0.94 -20.05 4.41
N CYS A 137 -0.45 -21.29 4.33
CA CYS A 137 -0.12 -22.09 5.50
C CYS A 137 1.37 -21.95 5.82
N ASN A 138 1.73 -21.73 7.08
CA ASN A 138 3.13 -21.64 7.52
C ASN A 138 3.95 -22.92 7.23
N GLN A 139 3.28 -24.06 7.06
CA GLN A 139 3.89 -25.37 6.79
C GLN A 139 3.68 -25.84 5.33
N GLY A 140 3.06 -25.01 4.50
CA GLY A 140 2.76 -25.29 3.09
C GLY A 140 3.68 -24.58 2.11
N PHE A 141 3.55 -24.91 0.82
CA PHE A 141 4.35 -24.33 -0.26
C PHE A 141 3.51 -23.75 -1.42
N LYS A 142 2.18 -23.90 -1.36
CA LYS A 142 1.24 -23.32 -2.34
C LYS A 142 0.26 -22.37 -1.67
N PHE A 143 -0.31 -21.49 -2.48
CA PHE A 143 -1.26 -20.45 -2.06
C PHE A 143 -2.62 -20.69 -2.74
N PRO A 144 -3.50 -21.50 -2.13
CA PRO A 144 -4.83 -21.75 -2.68
C PRO A 144 -5.75 -20.54 -2.52
N LYS A 145 -6.83 -20.52 -3.30
CA LYS A 145 -7.90 -19.53 -3.21
C LYS A 145 -8.99 -19.99 -2.24
N PHE A 146 -9.85 -19.06 -1.83
CA PHE A 146 -11.06 -19.40 -1.09
C PHE A 146 -12.11 -20.03 -1.99
N LYS A 147 -13.01 -20.81 -1.39
CA LYS A 147 -14.26 -21.23 -2.00
C LYS A 147 -15.40 -20.91 -1.05
N VAL A 148 -16.22 -19.91 -1.41
CA VAL A 148 -17.35 -19.48 -0.60
C VAL A 148 -18.47 -20.51 -0.72
N THR A 149 -18.92 -21.01 0.41
CA THR A 149 -20.02 -21.99 0.57
C THR A 149 -21.14 -21.46 1.45
N SER A 150 -20.87 -20.41 2.22
CA SER A 150 -21.78 -19.80 3.16
C SER A 150 -22.95 -19.06 2.50
N HIS A 151 -22.73 -18.42 1.35
CA HIS A 151 -23.72 -17.66 0.61
C HIS A 151 -23.34 -17.46 -0.87
N GLN A 152 -24.28 -16.93 -1.65
CA GLN A 152 -24.09 -16.56 -3.06
C GLN A 152 -24.68 -15.17 -3.37
N LYS A 153 -24.83 -14.30 -2.35
CA LYS A 153 -25.59 -13.05 -2.48
C LYS A 153 -24.81 -11.77 -2.19
N HIS A 154 -23.73 -11.83 -1.42
CA HIS A 154 -22.97 -10.64 -1.04
C HIS A 154 -21.61 -10.64 -1.71
N TYR A 155 -21.35 -9.57 -2.45
CA TYR A 155 -20.14 -9.35 -3.23
C TYR A 155 -19.47 -8.06 -2.75
N TRP A 156 -18.15 -8.06 -2.65
CA TRP A 156 -17.39 -6.85 -2.32
C TRP A 156 -16.84 -6.23 -3.58
N ASN A 157 -17.10 -4.92 -3.77
CA ASN A 157 -16.58 -4.11 -4.87
C ASN A 157 -16.81 -4.72 -6.27
N ASP A 158 -17.98 -5.33 -6.48
CA ASP A 158 -18.34 -5.92 -7.77
C ASP A 158 -19.85 -5.76 -7.99
N GLU A 159 -20.20 -5.00 -9.05
CA GLU A 159 -21.60 -4.73 -9.43
C GLU A 159 -22.16 -5.83 -10.34
N GLU A 160 -21.29 -6.58 -11.03
CA GLU A 160 -21.67 -7.62 -12.00
C GLU A 160 -22.09 -8.95 -11.34
N GLY A 161 -21.83 -9.13 -10.03
CA GLY A 161 -22.16 -10.34 -9.28
C GLY A 161 -21.22 -11.52 -9.59
N ASN A 162 -19.98 -11.26 -9.96
CA ASN A 162 -18.94 -12.23 -10.24
C ASN A 162 -18.61 -13.06 -8.99
N ALA A 163 -18.68 -14.39 -9.10
CA ALA A 163 -18.43 -15.31 -7.98
C ALA A 163 -17.05 -15.14 -7.32
N ASP A 164 -16.07 -14.60 -8.05
CA ASP A 164 -14.73 -14.30 -7.56
C ASP A 164 -14.70 -13.21 -6.47
N TYR A 165 -15.74 -12.36 -6.43
CA TYR A 165 -15.86 -11.23 -5.49
C TYR A 165 -16.81 -11.53 -4.33
N LEU A 166 -17.27 -12.79 -4.19
CA LEU A 166 -18.09 -13.21 -3.06
C LEU A 166 -17.35 -12.97 -1.74
N ALA A 167 -18.06 -12.38 -0.78
CA ALA A 167 -17.57 -12.19 0.57
C ALA A 167 -17.23 -13.52 1.24
N VAL A 168 -16.08 -13.58 1.91
CA VAL A 168 -15.67 -14.77 2.67
C VAL A 168 -16.07 -14.60 4.14
N THR A 169 -16.71 -15.62 4.70
CA THR A 169 -17.19 -15.64 6.08
C THR A 169 -16.44 -16.65 6.93
N GLU A 170 -16.67 -16.61 8.24
CA GLU A 170 -16.04 -17.51 9.22
C GLU A 170 -16.32 -19.01 9.01
N ASP A 171 -17.36 -19.35 8.25
CA ASP A 171 -17.76 -20.73 7.94
C ASP A 171 -17.15 -21.24 6.62
N ASP A 172 -16.51 -20.38 5.84
CA ASP A 172 -15.94 -20.71 4.55
C ASP A 172 -14.56 -21.37 4.73
N LEU A 173 -14.62 -22.68 4.99
CA LEU A 173 -13.44 -23.50 5.27
C LEU A 173 -12.91 -24.23 4.03
N GLN A 174 -13.62 -24.16 2.90
CA GLN A 174 -13.21 -24.81 1.66
C GLN A 174 -12.22 -23.94 0.89
N LEU A 175 -11.23 -24.60 0.28
CA LEU A 175 -10.19 -23.98 -0.52
C LEU A 175 -10.20 -24.56 -1.93
N ASP A 176 -9.72 -23.77 -2.89
CA ASP A 176 -9.57 -24.17 -4.29
C ASP A 176 -8.08 -24.07 -4.70
N PRO A 177 -7.43 -25.18 -5.11
CA PRO A 177 -7.96 -26.55 -5.25
C PRO A 177 -8.23 -27.25 -3.92
N ALA A 178 -9.28 -28.08 -3.87
CA ALA A 178 -9.63 -28.86 -2.68
C ALA A 178 -8.64 -29.98 -2.38
N ALA A 179 -8.04 -30.56 -3.42
CA ALA A 179 -7.01 -31.59 -3.29
C ALA A 179 -5.64 -30.92 -3.09
N GLN A 180 -4.99 -31.22 -1.98
CA GLN A 180 -3.64 -30.73 -1.65
C GLN A 180 -3.53 -29.19 -1.77
N PRO A 181 -4.40 -28.42 -1.07
CA PRO A 181 -4.51 -26.97 -1.26
C PRO A 181 -3.17 -26.25 -1.08
N PHE A 182 -2.35 -26.72 -0.13
CA PHE A 182 -1.04 -26.15 0.18
C PHE A 182 0.15 -26.91 -0.44
N GLY A 183 -0.10 -27.85 -1.35
CA GLY A 183 0.94 -28.69 -1.96
C GLY A 183 1.48 -29.74 -0.98
N GLN A 184 2.76 -29.63 -0.60
CA GLN A 184 3.41 -30.48 0.40
C GLN A 184 3.30 -29.89 1.81
N CYS A 185 3.30 -30.73 2.86
CA CYS A 185 3.20 -30.27 4.24
C CYS A 185 4.43 -30.66 5.07
N LYS A 186 5.13 -29.65 5.62
CA LYS A 186 6.33 -29.85 6.44
C LYS A 186 6.10 -30.69 7.71
N LEU A 187 4.87 -30.69 8.23
CA LEU A 187 4.48 -31.49 9.41
C LEU A 187 4.23 -32.96 9.09
N LYS A 188 4.32 -33.38 7.82
CA LYS A 188 4.18 -34.77 7.41
C LYS A 188 5.47 -35.25 6.72
N PRO A 189 6.55 -35.53 7.47
CA PRO A 189 7.79 -36.03 6.91
C PRO A 189 7.61 -37.45 6.32
N SER A 190 8.37 -37.74 5.28
CA SER A 190 8.49 -39.06 4.64
C SER A 190 9.96 -39.34 4.29
N SER A 191 10.29 -40.59 3.97
CA SER A 191 11.66 -41.02 3.67
C SER A 191 12.34 -40.28 2.50
N GLY A 192 11.58 -39.56 1.66
CA GLY A 192 12.10 -38.81 0.51
C GLY A 192 11.67 -37.34 0.44
N GLY A 193 11.17 -36.76 1.53
CA GLY A 193 10.67 -35.39 1.56
C GLY A 193 9.38 -35.26 2.36
N TYR A 194 8.41 -34.50 1.88
CA TYR A 194 7.15 -34.25 2.58
C TYR A 194 5.96 -34.86 1.87
N LEU A 195 5.04 -35.44 2.63
CA LEU A 195 3.77 -35.91 2.10
C LEU A 195 2.90 -34.73 1.66
N PRO A 196 1.97 -34.98 0.72
CA PRO A 196 1.01 -33.95 0.34
C PRO A 196 0.16 -33.49 1.51
N CYS A 197 -0.24 -32.22 1.47
CA CYS A 197 -1.08 -31.61 2.47
C CYS A 197 -2.47 -32.26 2.48
N ALA A 198 -2.81 -32.92 3.60
CA ALA A 198 -4.18 -33.29 3.89
C ALA A 198 -4.78 -32.21 4.79
N TYR A 199 -5.24 -31.13 4.16
CA TYR A 199 -5.85 -30.01 4.86
C TYR A 199 -7.14 -30.47 5.55
N ALA A 200 -7.25 -30.13 6.83
CA ALA A 200 -8.45 -30.34 7.63
C ALA A 200 -8.58 -29.14 8.58
N PRO A 201 -9.62 -28.29 8.45
CA PRO A 201 -9.80 -27.14 9.33
C PRO A 201 -10.03 -27.59 10.77
N ALA A 202 -9.44 -26.89 11.74
CA ALA A 202 -9.66 -27.08 13.17
C ALA A 202 -10.58 -25.94 13.68
N GLY A 203 -11.89 -26.16 13.57
CA GLY A 203 -12.90 -25.16 13.94
C GLY A 203 -13.17 -24.14 12.82
N LYS A 204 -13.57 -22.93 13.22
CA LYS A 204 -13.88 -21.80 12.34
C LYS A 204 -12.70 -20.83 12.25
N TRP A 205 -12.77 -19.89 11.32
CA TRP A 205 -11.83 -18.78 11.28
C TRP A 205 -11.89 -17.96 12.57
N GLN A 206 -10.73 -17.51 13.02
CA GLN A 206 -10.54 -16.67 14.19
C GLN A 206 -10.18 -15.25 13.76
N LYS A 207 -10.32 -14.28 14.67
CA LYS A 207 -10.10 -12.85 14.40
C LYS A 207 -10.93 -12.38 13.20
N THR A 208 -12.22 -12.71 13.22
CA THR A 208 -13.19 -12.25 12.23
C THR A 208 -13.76 -10.91 12.66
N TYR A 209 -14.31 -10.14 11.72
CA TYR A 209 -14.88 -8.84 12.05
C TYR A 209 -16.36 -8.98 12.38
N GLU A 210 -16.68 -9.05 13.67
CA GLU A 210 -18.03 -9.32 14.17
C GLU A 210 -19.03 -8.19 13.88
N LYS A 211 -18.54 -6.96 13.65
CA LYS A 211 -19.40 -5.80 13.35
C LYS A 211 -20.03 -5.89 11.95
N VAL A 212 -19.41 -6.61 11.01
CA VAL A 212 -19.94 -6.79 9.65
C VAL A 212 -20.28 -8.26 9.42
N LYS A 213 -21.59 -8.52 9.33
CA LYS A 213 -22.13 -9.87 9.18
C LYS A 213 -22.83 -10.03 7.84
N VAL A 214 -22.46 -11.07 7.11
CA VAL A 214 -23.19 -11.51 5.92
C VAL A 214 -24.02 -12.72 6.29
N MET A 215 -25.33 -12.65 6.09
CA MET A 215 -26.26 -13.73 6.46
C MET A 215 -26.11 -14.18 7.93
N GLY A 216 -25.79 -13.25 8.83
CA GLY A 216 -25.57 -13.52 10.26
C GLY A 216 -24.19 -14.08 10.62
N LYS A 217 -23.28 -14.24 9.65
CA LYS A 217 -21.91 -14.77 9.83
C LYS A 217 -20.88 -13.66 9.74
N SER A 218 -19.88 -13.68 10.61
CA SER A 218 -18.84 -12.65 10.64
C SER A 218 -17.93 -12.74 9.41
N CYS A 219 -17.54 -11.58 8.85
CA CYS A 219 -16.68 -11.52 7.68
C CYS A 219 -15.20 -11.66 8.03
N LEU A 220 -14.43 -12.25 7.11
CA LEU A 220 -12.97 -12.31 7.25
C LEU A 220 -12.31 -10.99 6.88
N THR A 221 -11.18 -10.73 7.51
CA THR A 221 -10.28 -9.61 7.20
C THR A 221 -8.84 -10.13 7.08
N GLU A 222 -7.90 -9.28 6.71
CA GLU A 222 -6.49 -9.66 6.52
C GLU A 222 -5.81 -10.23 7.78
N ILE A 223 -6.35 -9.95 8.98
CA ILE A 223 -5.82 -10.46 10.25
C ILE A 223 -6.43 -11.81 10.65
N SER A 224 -7.44 -12.28 9.91
CA SER A 224 -8.12 -13.53 10.22
C SER A 224 -7.19 -14.73 10.04
N GLU A 225 -7.28 -15.68 10.97
CA GLU A 225 -6.42 -16.87 10.99
C GLU A 225 -7.24 -18.14 11.20
N LEU A 226 -6.77 -19.25 10.63
CA LEU A 226 -7.40 -20.57 10.77
C LEU A 226 -6.34 -21.60 11.16
N MET A 227 -6.68 -22.46 12.10
CA MET A 227 -5.83 -23.58 12.49
C MET A 227 -6.18 -24.82 11.67
N CYS A 228 -5.17 -25.56 11.24
CA CYS A 228 -5.32 -26.87 10.63
C CYS A 228 -5.18 -27.95 11.71
N SER A 229 -5.97 -29.02 11.62
CA SER A 229 -5.92 -30.16 12.55
C SER A 229 -4.56 -30.88 12.55
N THR A 230 -3.76 -30.70 11.48
CA THR A 230 -2.37 -31.20 11.43
C THR A 230 -1.40 -30.34 12.27
N GLY A 231 -1.81 -29.14 12.70
CA GLY A 231 -0.99 -28.20 13.48
C GLY A 231 -0.45 -26.99 12.70
N GLY A 232 -0.80 -26.86 11.41
CA GLY A 232 -0.44 -25.69 10.59
C GLY A 232 -1.33 -24.48 10.92
N LYS A 233 -0.75 -23.28 10.88
CA LYS A 233 -1.47 -22.00 10.95
C LYS A 233 -1.65 -21.45 9.55
N ILE A 234 -2.89 -21.11 9.21
CA ILE A 234 -3.30 -20.55 7.93
C ILE A 234 -3.63 -19.08 8.14
N THR A 235 -3.03 -18.22 7.33
CA THR A 235 -3.23 -16.77 7.33
C THR A 235 -3.63 -16.30 5.95
N ILE A 236 -4.22 -15.11 5.87
CA ILE A 236 -4.50 -14.45 4.59
C ILE A 236 -3.19 -13.97 3.97
N LEU A 237 -3.00 -14.19 2.67
CA LEU A 237 -1.88 -13.66 1.89
C LEU A 237 -2.32 -12.47 1.03
N LYS A 238 -3.45 -12.59 0.33
CA LYS A 238 -4.03 -11.51 -0.47
C LYS A 238 -5.54 -11.46 -0.25
N HIS A 239 -6.06 -10.25 -0.04
CA HIS A 239 -7.50 -10.02 0.14
C HIS A 239 -8.32 -10.27 -1.13
N GLY A 240 -7.70 -10.17 -2.31
CA GLY A 240 -8.31 -10.52 -3.60
C GLY A 240 -9.21 -9.44 -4.19
N GLN A 241 -9.51 -8.38 -3.44
CA GLN A 241 -10.20 -7.20 -3.96
C GLN A 241 -9.30 -6.41 -4.90
N GLN A 242 -9.90 -5.73 -5.88
CA GLN A 242 -9.23 -4.74 -6.69
C GLN A 242 -9.80 -3.37 -6.29
N SER A 243 -8.91 -2.42 -5.99
CA SER A 243 -9.33 -1.04 -5.78
C SER A 243 -9.58 -0.44 -7.15
N GLU A 244 -10.84 -0.19 -7.46
CA GLU A 244 -11.20 0.55 -8.65
C GLU A 244 -11.15 2.05 -8.37
N VAL A 245 -10.68 2.82 -9.35
CA VAL A 245 -10.68 4.28 -9.24
C VAL A 245 -12.13 4.72 -9.25
N GLY A 246 -12.61 5.19 -8.11
CA GLY A 246 -13.98 5.66 -7.99
C GLY A 246 -14.23 6.87 -8.88
N LYS A 247 -15.45 7.03 -9.40
CA LYS A 247 -15.86 8.19 -10.22
C LYS A 247 -15.49 9.54 -9.55
N SER A 248 -15.61 9.61 -8.23
CA SER A 248 -15.23 10.79 -7.44
C SER A 248 -13.73 11.05 -7.39
N GLN A 249 -12.90 10.01 -7.49
CA GLN A 249 -11.45 10.13 -7.59
C GLN A 249 -11.05 10.62 -8.99
N VAL A 250 -11.68 10.09 -10.04
CA VAL A 250 -11.52 10.58 -11.42
C VAL A 250 -11.89 12.07 -11.52
N ALA A 251 -13.02 12.46 -10.92
CA ALA A 251 -13.48 13.85 -10.92
C ALA A 251 -12.53 14.81 -10.19
N LYS A 252 -11.85 14.34 -9.13
CA LYS A 252 -10.91 15.15 -8.33
C LYS A 252 -9.49 15.18 -8.91
N ALA A 253 -9.13 14.23 -9.78
CA ALA A 253 -7.81 14.16 -10.37
C ALA A 253 -7.54 15.32 -11.34
N THR A 254 -6.33 15.87 -11.31
CA THR A 254 -5.92 16.98 -12.18
C THR A 254 -5.68 16.49 -13.61
N THR A 255 -6.35 17.07 -14.61
CA THR A 255 -6.19 16.67 -16.02
C THR A 255 -4.74 16.84 -16.49
N GLN A 256 -4.12 17.97 -16.18
CA GLN A 256 -2.74 18.24 -16.59
C GLN A 256 -1.75 17.19 -16.08
N GLU A 257 -1.89 16.74 -14.82
CA GLU A 257 -1.00 15.71 -14.25
C GLU A 257 -1.24 14.36 -14.93
N GLN A 258 -2.51 13.99 -15.14
CA GLN A 258 -2.84 12.74 -15.81
C GLN A 258 -2.40 12.72 -17.28
N GLN A 259 -2.43 13.86 -17.98
CA GLN A 259 -1.91 13.99 -19.35
C GLN A 259 -0.39 13.81 -19.42
N VAL A 260 0.34 14.19 -18.36
CA VAL A 260 1.79 13.97 -18.28
C VAL A 260 2.11 12.49 -18.08
N TYR A 261 1.35 11.79 -17.23
CA TYR A 261 1.53 10.36 -16.99
C TYR A 261 0.99 9.49 -18.13
N ASN A 262 -0.11 9.90 -18.75
CA ASN A 262 -0.82 9.18 -19.79
C ASN A 262 -1.18 10.11 -20.97
N PRO A 263 -0.19 10.47 -21.82
CA PRO A 263 -0.36 11.46 -22.89
C PRO A 263 -1.24 10.98 -24.05
N VAL A 264 -1.61 9.70 -24.08
CA VAL A 264 -2.46 9.11 -25.13
C VAL A 264 -3.95 9.25 -24.80
N VAL A 265 -4.30 9.32 -23.51
CA VAL A 265 -5.69 9.44 -23.06
C VAL A 265 -6.03 10.92 -22.88
N ASP A 266 -7.10 11.38 -23.52
CA ASP A 266 -7.72 12.66 -23.19
C ASP A 266 -8.46 12.49 -21.86
N PHE A 267 -7.89 13.07 -20.79
CA PHE A 267 -8.44 12.89 -19.46
C PHE A 267 -9.69 13.75 -19.20
N ASP A 268 -9.92 14.79 -20.00
CA ASP A 268 -11.15 15.58 -19.91
C ASP A 268 -12.32 14.81 -20.53
N GLU A 269 -12.12 14.20 -21.70
CA GLU A 269 -13.11 13.29 -22.31
C GLU A 269 -13.42 12.11 -21.37
N PHE A 270 -12.39 11.47 -20.79
CA PHE A 270 -12.56 10.38 -19.83
C PHE A 270 -13.38 10.78 -18.59
N LYS A 271 -13.22 12.02 -18.10
CA LYS A 271 -14.03 12.54 -16.98
C LYS A 271 -15.49 12.71 -17.35
N GLU A 272 -15.78 13.15 -18.56
CA GLU A 272 -17.15 13.33 -19.05
C GLU A 272 -17.85 11.98 -19.21
N ASP A 273 -17.21 11.01 -19.85
CA ASP A 273 -17.72 9.63 -19.99
C ASP A 273 -18.03 9.00 -18.62
N THR A 274 -17.14 9.20 -17.65
CA THR A 274 -17.31 8.68 -16.29
C THR A 274 -18.52 9.32 -15.56
N ARG A 275 -18.89 10.56 -15.92
CA ARG A 275 -20.05 11.28 -15.35
C ARG A 275 -21.36 10.93 -16.04
N ASP A 276 -21.37 10.76 -17.36
CA ASP A 276 -22.59 10.51 -18.13
C ASP A 276 -23.21 9.14 -17.85
N THR A 277 -22.41 8.17 -17.40
CA THR A 277 -22.93 6.89 -16.90
C THR A 277 -23.90 7.04 -15.70
N ASP A 278 -23.88 8.15 -14.94
CA ASP A 278 -24.83 8.39 -13.86
C ASP A 278 -26.22 8.85 -14.35
N GLN A 279 -26.33 9.48 -15.53
CA GLN A 279 -27.61 10.00 -16.02
C GLN A 279 -28.52 8.91 -16.60
N LEU A 280 -27.93 7.83 -17.12
CA LEU A 280 -28.67 6.69 -17.69
C LEU A 280 -29.29 5.75 -16.64
N TYR A 281 -28.93 5.89 -15.36
CA TYR A 281 -29.44 5.04 -14.27
C TYR A 281 -30.58 5.67 -13.46
N TYR A 282 -30.90 6.95 -13.71
CA TYR A 282 -31.98 7.68 -13.04
C TYR A 282 -33.08 8.18 -14.00
N SER A 283 -33.19 7.60 -15.20
CA SER A 283 -34.29 7.87 -16.14
C SER A 283 -35.29 6.71 -16.25
#